data_AF-A0A5B6TK74-F1
#
_entry.id   AF-A0A5B6TK74-F1
#
_cell.length_a   1.000
_cell.length_b   1.000
_cell.length_c   1.000
_cell.angle_alpha   90.00
_cell.angle_beta   90.00
_cell.angle_gamma   90.00
#
_symmetry.space_group_name_H-M   'P 1'
#
loop_
_entity.id
_entity.type
_entity.pdbx_description
1 polymer ?
#
loop_
_entity_poly.entity_id
_entity_poly.type
_entity_poly.pdbx_seq_one_letter_code
_entity_poly.pdbx_strand_id
1 'polypeptide(L)'
;MKTRRTFLKASLMAGVAASLPIPAIGDSIGKKKGWKHWVWINPNHNDPEADLQKKYQQFYEAGIRGIFFEADSEKHFRAAKSQRLEAHRWIWTMNRGEKELLQAHPEWYAKNRKGESCATQPPYVGYYRWLCPSRPEVQQYLEADVRHILSKDYVDGIHLDYVRFCDVILPVNLWDNYKIEQTKELPEYDYCYCEVCRTKFKEWRGEDIQNIKYPEASLSWRLFRYLAVTNIVNNLAGVAKEHKKAITAAVFPTPEVARRIVRQDWTNWNLTGVCPMIYHGFYKEDVRWIGDAVTEGVHFLAGRFPLYAGLYLPDFKSSAELQSGMEYALKNGARGISLFGNVTDEVLSALKAASASIKA
;
A
#
# COMPACT_ATOMS: atom_id res chain seq x y z
N MET A 1 44.01 18.68 30.42
CA MET A 1 44.93 17.94 29.51
C MET A 1 44.54 16.47 29.54
N LYS A 2 43.88 15.97 28.50
CA LYS A 2 44.41 15.00 27.49
C LYS A 2 43.74 13.63 27.75
N THR A 3 43.20 12.84 26.82
CA THR A 3 42.81 12.96 25.41
C THR A 3 42.09 11.65 25.05
N ARG A 4 41.19 11.70 24.06
CA ARG A 4 40.62 10.54 23.36
C ARG A 4 41.69 9.63 22.73
N ARG A 5 41.30 8.37 22.49
CA ARG A 5 41.87 7.33 21.58
C ARG A 5 42.79 6.28 22.22
N THR A 6 42.29 5.05 22.35
CA THR A 6 42.96 3.85 21.81
C THR A 6 42.05 2.63 21.96
N PHE A 7 41.44 2.13 20.87
CA PHE A 7 41.16 0.71 20.71
C PHE A 7 41.03 0.40 19.22
N LEU A 8 42.19 0.26 18.58
CA LEU A 8 42.37 -0.35 17.28
C LEU A 8 43.66 -1.17 17.37
N LYS A 9 43.55 -2.44 16.95
CA LYS A 9 44.59 -3.43 16.62
C LYS A 9 44.69 -4.64 17.55
N ALA A 10 43.97 -5.68 17.15
CA ALA A 10 44.41 -7.06 16.90
C ALA A 10 43.10 -7.88 16.80
N SER A 11 42.82 -8.66 15.76
CA SER A 11 43.70 -9.64 15.14
C SER A 11 43.21 -9.96 13.72
N LEU A 12 44.10 -9.80 12.74
CA LEU A 12 44.05 -10.51 11.47
C LEU A 12 44.74 -11.86 11.67
N MET A 13 44.02 -12.96 11.48
CA MET A 13 44.58 -14.25 11.09
C MET A 13 43.65 -14.80 10.02
N ALA A 14 44.20 -14.99 8.83
CA ALA A 14 43.52 -15.42 7.63
C ALA A 14 43.92 -16.85 7.26
N GLY A 15 43.01 -17.57 6.58
CA GLY A 15 43.25 -18.80 5.82
C GLY A 15 42.57 -20.03 6.45
N VAL A 16 41.79 -20.87 5.77
CA VAL A 16 41.66 -21.18 4.35
C VAL A 16 40.27 -21.79 4.08
N ALA A 17 39.69 -21.39 2.95
CA ALA A 17 38.65 -22.00 2.11
C ALA A 17 37.75 -23.15 2.64
N ALA A 18 36.45 -22.85 2.69
CA ALA A 18 35.42 -23.77 2.22
C ALA A 18 34.58 -23.03 1.18
N SER A 19 34.85 -23.29 -0.10
CA SER A 19 34.06 -22.83 -1.24
C SER A 19 32.69 -23.49 -1.21
N LEU A 20 31.72 -22.84 -0.58
CA LEU A 20 30.31 -23.18 -0.72
C LEU A 20 29.84 -22.67 -2.09
N PRO A 21 29.12 -23.48 -2.89
CA PRO A 21 28.58 -23.02 -4.16
C PRO A 21 27.49 -22.01 -3.87
N ILE A 22 27.80 -20.73 -4.07
CA ILE A 22 26.78 -19.69 -4.20
C ILE A 22 25.96 -20.09 -5.43
N PRO A 23 24.63 -20.31 -5.32
CA PRO A 23 23.82 -20.49 -6.51
C PRO A 23 23.99 -19.22 -7.33
N ALA A 24 24.52 -19.36 -8.54
CA ALA A 24 24.52 -18.31 -9.52
C ALA A 24 23.06 -17.86 -9.68
N ILE A 25 22.73 -16.70 -9.10
CA ILE A 25 21.54 -15.97 -9.49
C ILE A 25 21.85 -15.60 -10.93
N GLY A 26 21.29 -16.38 -11.85
CA GLY A 26 21.40 -16.12 -13.25
C GLY A 26 20.90 -14.70 -13.48
N ASP A 27 21.82 -13.82 -13.86
CA ASP A 27 21.50 -12.57 -14.51
C ASP A 27 20.71 -12.93 -15.76
N SER A 28 19.39 -12.95 -15.64
CA SER A 28 18.56 -12.67 -16.79
C SER A 28 18.85 -11.21 -17.13
N ILE A 29 19.81 -10.99 -18.02
CA ILE A 29 19.91 -9.77 -18.83
C ILE A 29 18.63 -9.73 -19.66
N GLY A 30 17.55 -9.35 -19.00
CA GLY A 30 16.18 -9.50 -19.47
C GLY A 30 15.79 -8.22 -20.20
N LYS A 31 15.50 -8.37 -21.50
CA LYS A 31 14.80 -7.43 -22.40
C LYS A 31 14.27 -6.19 -21.66
N LYS A 32 14.72 -4.99 -22.06
CA LYS A 32 14.23 -3.69 -21.55
C LYS A 32 12.73 -3.75 -21.29
N LYS A 33 12.33 -3.90 -20.02
CA LYS A 33 10.92 -3.99 -19.64
C LYS A 33 10.38 -2.57 -19.69
N GLY A 34 9.51 -2.29 -20.66
CA GLY A 34 8.79 -1.02 -20.74
C GLY A 34 7.99 -0.73 -19.46
N TRP A 35 7.49 0.49 -19.38
CA TRP A 35 6.71 0.95 -18.24
C TRP A 35 5.45 0.10 -18.01
N LYS A 36 5.06 -0.07 -16.74
CA LYS A 36 3.83 -0.76 -16.34
C LYS A 36 2.92 0.19 -15.59
N HIS A 37 1.99 0.84 -16.31
CA HIS A 37 1.02 1.75 -15.69
C HIS A 37 -0.26 1.02 -15.28
N TRP A 38 -0.97 1.59 -14.31
CA TRP A 38 -2.15 1.03 -13.67
C TRP A 38 -3.28 2.05 -13.59
N VAL A 39 -4.52 1.56 -13.65
CA VAL A 39 -5.73 2.36 -13.44
C VAL A 39 -6.68 1.65 -12.49
N TRP A 40 -7.56 2.43 -11.86
CA TRP A 40 -8.54 1.97 -10.88
C TRP A 40 -9.94 2.12 -11.46
N ILE A 41 -10.75 1.07 -11.38
CA ILE A 41 -12.09 1.05 -11.96
C ILE A 41 -13.07 0.43 -10.97
N ASN A 42 -14.16 1.15 -10.69
CA ASN A 42 -15.37 0.55 -10.17
C ASN A 42 -16.22 0.09 -11.38
N PRO A 43 -16.31 -1.22 -11.64
CA PRO A 43 -16.95 -1.72 -12.86
C PRO A 43 -18.47 -1.53 -12.79
N ASN A 44 -19.05 -0.92 -13.81
CA ASN A 44 -20.49 -0.86 -13.97
C ASN A 44 -20.97 -2.12 -14.71
N HIS A 45 -21.70 -2.98 -14.00
CA HIS A 45 -22.19 -4.24 -14.56
C HIS A 45 -23.08 -4.10 -15.81
N ASN A 46 -23.59 -2.90 -16.09
CA ASN A 46 -24.41 -2.63 -17.28
C ASN A 46 -23.59 -2.16 -18.49
N ASP A 47 -22.28 -1.95 -18.38
CA ASP A 47 -21.44 -1.48 -19.49
C ASP A 47 -21.48 -2.47 -20.67
N PRO A 48 -21.76 -2.02 -21.92
CA PRO A 48 -21.73 -2.89 -23.09
C PRO A 48 -20.33 -3.44 -23.37
N GLU A 49 -20.23 -4.71 -23.80
CA GLU A 49 -18.93 -5.34 -24.07
C GLU A 49 -18.11 -4.61 -25.13
N ALA A 50 -18.76 -4.06 -26.16
CA ALA A 50 -18.09 -3.28 -27.22
C ALA A 50 -17.41 -2.02 -26.65
N ASP A 51 -18.04 -1.34 -25.69
CA ASP A 51 -17.48 -0.15 -25.04
C ASP A 51 -16.30 -0.51 -24.15
N LEU A 52 -16.38 -1.64 -23.44
CA LEU A 52 -15.28 -2.16 -22.63
C LEU A 52 -14.06 -2.51 -23.49
N GLN A 53 -14.26 -3.19 -24.61
CA GLN A 53 -13.18 -3.54 -25.54
C GLN A 53 -12.47 -2.28 -26.04
N LYS A 54 -13.22 -1.28 -26.49
CA LYS A 54 -12.67 -0.01 -26.97
C LYS A 54 -11.88 0.71 -25.87
N LYS A 55 -12.47 0.86 -24.68
CA LYS A 55 -11.84 1.54 -23.54
C LYS A 55 -10.54 0.86 -23.11
N TYR A 56 -10.55 -0.47 -22.99
CA TYR A 56 -9.37 -1.22 -22.54
C TYR A 56 -8.29 -1.31 -23.61
N GLN A 57 -8.66 -1.31 -24.89
CA GLN A 57 -7.70 -1.15 -25.97
C GLN A 57 -7.00 0.21 -25.89
N GLN A 58 -7.75 1.31 -25.70
CA GLN A 58 -7.18 2.66 -25.53
C GLN A 58 -6.19 2.72 -24.35
N PHE A 59 -6.52 2.06 -23.24
CA PHE A 59 -5.62 1.95 -22.09
C PHE A 59 -4.33 1.19 -22.44
N TYR A 60 -4.45 0.03 -23.09
CA TYR A 60 -3.28 -0.74 -23.51
C TYR A 60 -2.37 0.07 -24.45
N GLU A 61 -2.94 0.79 -25.42
CA GLU A 61 -2.22 1.66 -26.35
C GLU A 61 -1.52 2.84 -25.65
N ALA A 62 -2.04 3.29 -24.49
CA ALA A 62 -1.42 4.31 -23.65
C ALA A 62 -0.33 3.81 -22.71
N GLY A 63 -0.01 2.51 -22.74
CA GLY A 63 1.01 1.92 -21.87
C GLY A 63 0.47 1.39 -20.54
N ILE A 64 -0.84 1.46 -20.30
CA ILE A 64 -1.46 0.79 -19.15
C ILE A 64 -1.36 -0.71 -19.37
N ARG A 65 -1.04 -1.44 -18.30
CA ARG A 65 -0.81 -2.89 -18.34
C ARG A 65 -1.58 -3.63 -17.25
N GLY A 66 -2.23 -2.93 -16.35
CA GLY A 66 -3.13 -3.56 -15.40
C GLY A 66 -4.22 -2.63 -14.89
N ILE A 67 -5.29 -3.25 -14.41
CA ILE A 67 -6.47 -2.60 -13.85
C ILE A 67 -6.76 -3.18 -12.47
N PHE A 68 -7.02 -2.30 -11.52
CA PHE A 68 -7.55 -2.65 -10.21
C PHE A 68 -9.07 -2.45 -10.20
N PHE A 69 -9.82 -3.55 -10.05
CA PHE A 69 -11.29 -3.55 -10.07
C PHE A 69 -11.88 -3.63 -8.66
N GLU A 70 -12.67 -2.62 -8.28
CA GLU A 70 -13.26 -2.49 -6.92
C GLU A 70 -14.39 -3.49 -6.63
N ALA A 71 -15.06 -3.99 -7.67
CA ALA A 71 -16.10 -5.00 -7.57
C ALA A 71 -15.77 -6.21 -8.45
N ASP A 72 -16.35 -7.37 -8.10
CA ASP A 72 -16.19 -8.59 -8.87
C ASP A 72 -17.07 -8.52 -10.12
N SER A 73 -16.48 -8.61 -11.31
CA SER A 73 -17.22 -8.51 -12.56
C SER A 73 -16.52 -9.29 -13.66
N GLU A 74 -16.86 -10.57 -13.79
CA GLU A 74 -16.24 -11.48 -14.77
C GLU A 74 -16.18 -10.86 -16.18
N LYS A 75 -17.24 -10.17 -16.61
CA LYS A 75 -17.30 -9.43 -17.88
C LYS A 75 -16.14 -8.44 -18.03
N HIS A 76 -15.93 -7.56 -17.05
CA HIS A 76 -14.86 -6.55 -17.11
C HIS A 76 -13.48 -7.19 -17.05
N PHE A 77 -13.31 -8.21 -16.21
CA PHE A 77 -12.03 -8.90 -16.05
C PHE A 77 -11.63 -9.61 -17.34
N ARG A 78 -12.55 -10.36 -17.96
CA ARG A 78 -12.30 -11.02 -19.25
C ARG A 78 -12.09 -10.02 -20.37
N ALA A 79 -12.82 -8.90 -20.40
CA ALA A 79 -12.62 -7.84 -21.39
C ALA A 79 -11.25 -7.15 -21.25
N ALA A 80 -10.77 -6.92 -20.02
CA ALA A 80 -9.43 -6.37 -19.81
C ALA A 80 -8.34 -7.35 -20.30
N LYS A 81 -8.51 -8.64 -19.97
CA LYS A 81 -7.58 -9.71 -20.37
C LYS A 81 -7.52 -9.92 -21.88
N SER A 82 -8.64 -9.80 -22.59
CA SER A 82 -8.65 -9.89 -24.06
C SER A 82 -7.84 -8.75 -24.71
N GLN A 83 -7.69 -7.63 -24.01
CA GLN A 83 -6.82 -6.50 -24.38
C GLN A 83 -5.42 -6.56 -23.75
N ARG A 84 -5.01 -7.73 -23.22
CA ARG A 84 -3.68 -7.98 -22.61
C ARG A 84 -3.39 -7.13 -21.38
N LEU A 85 -4.42 -6.68 -20.68
CA LEU A 85 -4.31 -6.02 -19.38
C LEU A 85 -4.47 -7.05 -18.27
N GLU A 86 -3.61 -6.97 -17.26
CA GLU A 86 -3.78 -7.75 -16.02
C GLU A 86 -5.01 -7.24 -15.25
N ALA A 87 -5.91 -8.15 -14.87
CA ALA A 87 -7.11 -7.81 -14.12
C ALA A 87 -6.97 -8.24 -12.65
N HIS A 88 -6.76 -7.27 -11.76
CA HIS A 88 -6.59 -7.51 -10.33
C HIS A 88 -7.85 -7.09 -9.58
N ARG A 89 -8.30 -7.93 -8.64
CA ARG A 89 -9.41 -7.57 -7.75
C ARG A 89 -8.87 -6.64 -6.64
N TRP A 90 -9.39 -5.43 -6.55
CA TRP A 90 -9.08 -4.47 -5.50
C TRP A 90 -10.06 -4.57 -4.33
N ILE A 91 -9.56 -4.92 -3.15
CA ILE A 91 -10.36 -5.03 -1.93
C ILE A 91 -9.98 -3.98 -0.89
N TRP A 92 -10.97 -3.54 -0.13
CA TRP A 92 -10.73 -2.86 1.14
C TRP A 92 -10.36 -3.92 2.17
N THR A 93 -9.13 -3.90 2.66
CA THR A 93 -8.55 -5.03 3.39
C THR A 93 -8.89 -4.97 4.87
N MET A 94 -8.48 -3.90 5.58
CA MET A 94 -8.73 -3.78 7.02
C MET A 94 -9.97 -2.93 7.33
N ASN A 95 -10.46 -2.13 6.38
CA ASN A 95 -11.68 -1.34 6.53
C ASN A 95 -12.88 -2.14 5.97
N ARG A 96 -13.60 -2.86 6.84
CA ARG A 96 -14.66 -3.82 6.49
C ARG A 96 -16.00 -3.41 7.10
N GLY A 97 -16.83 -2.75 6.29
CA GLY A 97 -18.11 -2.16 6.69
C GLY A 97 -19.34 -3.03 6.41
N GLU A 98 -19.16 -4.27 5.98
CA GLU A 98 -20.24 -5.21 5.67
C GLU A 98 -21.15 -5.41 6.90
N LYS A 99 -22.46 -5.33 6.69
CA LYS A 99 -23.44 -5.35 7.79
C LYS A 99 -23.42 -6.68 8.53
N GLU A 100 -23.31 -7.77 7.79
CA GLU A 100 -23.32 -9.14 8.31
C GLU A 100 -22.09 -9.39 9.19
N LEU A 101 -20.91 -8.96 8.73
CA LEU A 101 -19.67 -9.05 9.51
C LEU A 101 -19.75 -8.21 10.78
N LEU A 102 -20.24 -6.98 10.66
CA LEU A 102 -20.36 -6.05 11.78
C LEU A 102 -21.35 -6.54 12.86
N GLN A 103 -22.44 -7.19 12.44
CA GLN A 103 -23.44 -7.76 13.35
C GLN A 103 -22.96 -9.06 14.00
N ALA A 104 -22.31 -9.93 13.24
CA ALA A 104 -21.85 -11.23 13.73
C ALA A 104 -20.61 -11.12 14.62
N HIS A 105 -19.70 -10.19 14.28
CA HIS A 105 -18.37 -10.08 14.88
C HIS A 105 -17.99 -8.64 15.29
N PRO A 106 -18.83 -7.92 16.06
CA PRO A 106 -18.50 -6.56 16.51
C PRO A 106 -17.20 -6.49 17.34
N GLU A 107 -16.82 -7.59 17.99
CA GLU A 107 -15.58 -7.73 18.77
C GLU A 107 -14.32 -7.73 17.90
N TRP A 108 -14.41 -8.03 16.60
CA TRP A 108 -13.26 -8.03 15.70
C TRP A 108 -12.71 -6.62 15.41
N TYR A 109 -13.54 -5.61 15.59
CA TYR A 109 -13.21 -4.23 15.28
C TYR A 109 -12.25 -3.61 16.30
N ALA A 110 -11.40 -2.71 15.79
CA ALA A 110 -10.40 -2.04 16.58
C ALA A 110 -11.04 -1.11 17.63
N LYS A 111 -10.37 -0.95 18.78
CA LYS A 111 -10.73 0.04 19.79
C LYS A 111 -9.69 1.16 19.83
N ASN A 112 -10.12 2.41 19.90
CA ASN A 112 -9.18 3.52 20.03
C ASN A 112 -8.61 3.58 21.46
N ARG A 113 -7.69 4.51 21.70
CA ARG A 113 -7.03 4.69 23.01
C ARG A 113 -8.01 5.04 24.14
N LYS A 114 -9.18 5.62 23.82
CA LYS A 114 -10.26 5.86 24.79
C LYS A 114 -11.07 4.60 25.13
N GLY A 115 -10.84 3.51 24.41
CA GLY A 115 -11.59 2.26 24.55
C GLY A 115 -12.86 2.20 23.69
N GLU A 116 -13.11 3.20 22.85
CA GLU A 116 -14.29 3.26 21.97
C GLU A 116 -14.10 2.31 20.79
N SER A 117 -15.14 1.53 20.49
CA SER A 117 -15.09 0.55 19.38
C SER A 117 -15.36 1.22 18.05
N CYS A 118 -14.52 0.93 17.05
CA CYS A 118 -14.72 1.37 15.68
C CYS A 118 -16.02 0.80 15.07
N ALA A 119 -16.56 -0.30 15.61
CA ALA A 119 -17.83 -0.86 15.16
C ALA A 119 -19.00 0.10 15.38
N THR A 120 -18.99 0.83 16.50
CA THR A 120 -20.08 1.72 16.95
C THR A 120 -19.74 3.20 16.88
N GLN A 121 -18.46 3.55 17.03
CA GLN A 121 -17.95 4.92 17.01
C GLN A 121 -16.83 5.02 15.97
N PRO A 122 -17.18 5.11 14.67
CA PRO A 122 -16.18 5.15 13.62
C PRO A 122 -15.41 6.47 13.60
N PRO A 123 -14.10 6.45 13.30
CA PRO A 123 -13.31 7.66 13.20
C PRO A 123 -13.62 8.40 11.88
N TYR A 124 -13.59 9.74 11.92
CA TYR A 124 -13.69 10.66 10.78
C TYR A 124 -15.01 10.62 9.99
N VAL A 125 -15.37 9.47 9.41
CA VAL A 125 -16.51 9.28 8.51
C VAL A 125 -17.32 8.05 8.91
N GLY A 126 -18.63 8.10 8.64
CA GLY A 126 -19.58 7.10 9.11
C GLY A 126 -19.36 5.68 8.58
N TYR A 127 -18.60 5.50 7.50
CA TYR A 127 -18.36 4.19 6.88
C TYR A 127 -17.05 3.51 7.34
N TYR A 128 -16.17 4.20 8.08
CA TYR A 128 -14.93 3.59 8.55
C TYR A 128 -15.21 2.51 9.58
N ARG A 129 -14.76 1.29 9.31
CA ARG A 129 -14.94 0.09 10.15
C ARG A 129 -13.66 -0.72 10.11
N TRP A 130 -12.71 -0.33 10.95
CA TRP A 130 -11.38 -0.94 10.99
C TRP A 130 -11.34 -2.21 11.84
N LEU A 131 -10.95 -3.32 11.23
CA LEU A 131 -10.67 -4.58 11.93
C LEU A 131 -9.37 -4.50 12.73
N CYS A 132 -9.27 -5.29 13.78
CA CYS A 132 -8.04 -5.43 14.55
C CYS A 132 -7.08 -6.43 13.86
N PRO A 133 -5.90 -5.99 13.36
CA PRO A 133 -4.94 -6.89 12.67
C PRO A 133 -4.28 -7.91 13.60
N SER A 134 -4.43 -7.76 14.92
CA SER A 134 -3.85 -8.67 15.91
C SER A 134 -4.72 -9.88 16.22
N ARG A 135 -5.93 -9.98 15.62
CA ARG A 135 -6.88 -11.08 15.84
C ARG A 135 -6.65 -12.21 14.84
N PRO A 136 -6.42 -13.46 15.28
CA PRO A 136 -6.30 -14.61 14.38
C PRO A 136 -7.54 -14.80 13.48
N GLU A 137 -8.73 -14.51 14.01
CA GLU A 137 -10.00 -14.67 13.30
C GLU A 137 -10.10 -13.69 12.12
N VAL A 138 -9.64 -12.45 12.31
CA VAL A 138 -9.55 -11.45 11.24
C VAL A 138 -8.57 -11.92 10.16
N GLN A 139 -7.43 -12.47 10.55
CA GLN A 139 -6.47 -13.01 9.57
C GLN A 139 -7.09 -14.16 8.75
N GLN A 140 -7.72 -15.13 9.42
CA GLN A 140 -8.38 -16.27 8.77
C GLN A 140 -9.50 -15.83 7.81
N TYR A 141 -10.30 -14.85 8.24
CA TYR A 141 -11.35 -14.25 7.42
C TYR A 141 -10.77 -13.63 6.13
N LEU A 142 -9.72 -12.82 6.24
CA LEU A 142 -9.09 -12.18 5.08
C LEU A 142 -8.39 -13.20 4.17
N GLU A 143 -7.74 -14.21 4.72
CA GLU A 143 -7.14 -15.30 3.94
C GLU A 143 -8.20 -16.08 3.16
N ALA A 144 -9.35 -16.38 3.77
CA ALA A 144 -10.45 -17.07 3.11
C ALA A 144 -11.05 -16.22 1.97
N ASP A 145 -11.25 -14.93 2.19
CA ASP A 145 -11.74 -13.98 1.18
C ASP A 145 -10.77 -13.90 -0.03
N VAL A 146 -9.48 -13.69 0.24
CA VAL A 146 -8.44 -13.65 -0.80
C VAL A 146 -8.33 -14.99 -1.54
N ARG A 147 -8.41 -16.13 -0.85
CA ARG A 147 -8.41 -17.46 -1.45
C ARG A 147 -9.59 -17.66 -2.39
N HIS A 148 -10.78 -17.24 -1.95
CA HIS A 148 -11.99 -17.30 -2.77
C HIS A 148 -11.83 -16.45 -4.04
N ILE A 149 -11.39 -15.20 -3.90
CA ILE A 149 -11.14 -14.29 -5.04
C ILE A 149 -10.12 -14.89 -6.00
N LEU A 150 -8.98 -15.36 -5.50
CA LEU A 150 -7.88 -15.87 -6.33
C LEU A 150 -8.15 -17.25 -6.91
N SER A 151 -9.22 -17.95 -6.51
CA SER A 151 -9.65 -19.20 -7.16
C SER A 151 -10.26 -18.99 -8.55
N LYS A 152 -10.76 -17.78 -8.84
CA LYS A 152 -11.42 -17.43 -10.10
C LYS A 152 -10.42 -17.33 -11.25
N ASP A 153 -10.65 -18.00 -12.36
CA ASP A 153 -9.73 -18.06 -13.52
C ASP A 153 -9.55 -16.70 -14.22
N TYR A 154 -10.56 -15.84 -14.17
CA TYR A 154 -10.54 -14.50 -14.75
C TYR A 154 -9.81 -13.45 -13.90
N VAL A 155 -9.40 -13.77 -12.67
CA VAL A 155 -8.64 -12.86 -11.79
C VAL A 155 -7.14 -13.14 -11.88
N ASP A 156 -6.31 -12.17 -12.25
CA ASP A 156 -4.84 -12.32 -12.36
C ASP A 156 -4.09 -12.04 -11.06
N GLY A 157 -4.71 -11.30 -10.14
CA GLY A 157 -4.10 -10.89 -8.89
C GLY A 157 -5.06 -10.22 -7.94
N ILE A 158 -4.56 -9.90 -6.75
CA ILE A 158 -5.26 -9.16 -5.71
C ILE A 158 -4.52 -7.86 -5.41
N HIS A 159 -5.27 -6.78 -5.23
CA HIS A 159 -4.77 -5.49 -4.82
C HIS A 159 -5.34 -5.10 -3.46
N LEU A 160 -4.47 -4.89 -2.49
CA LEU A 160 -4.81 -4.56 -1.12
C LEU A 160 -4.87 -3.04 -0.95
N ASP A 161 -6.07 -2.51 -0.72
CA ASP A 161 -6.26 -1.14 -0.26
C ASP A 161 -6.74 -1.14 1.19
N TYR A 162 -6.64 0.01 1.87
CA TYR A 162 -6.95 0.14 3.29
C TYR A 162 -6.26 -0.93 4.15
N VAL A 163 -5.05 -1.37 3.76
CA VAL A 163 -4.27 -2.37 4.50
C VAL A 163 -3.38 -1.69 5.55
N ARG A 164 -4.04 -1.12 6.56
CA ARG A 164 -3.45 -0.24 7.56
C ARG A 164 -4.29 -0.15 8.82
N PHE A 165 -3.78 0.53 9.84
CA PHE A 165 -4.64 1.06 10.90
C PHE A 165 -5.42 2.27 10.38
N CYS A 166 -6.48 2.65 11.09
CA CYS A 166 -7.05 3.99 10.93
C CYS A 166 -5.92 5.03 10.90
N ASP A 167 -6.07 6.01 10.03
CA ASP A 167 -5.23 7.20 9.98
C ASP A 167 -5.11 7.77 11.39
N VAL A 168 -3.93 7.63 12.01
CA VAL A 168 -3.66 8.15 13.35
C VAL A 168 -3.51 9.67 13.31
N ILE A 169 -2.96 10.15 12.19
CA ILE A 169 -2.84 11.55 11.82
C ILE A 169 -3.28 11.65 10.35
N LEU A 170 -4.22 12.54 10.06
CA LEU A 170 -4.58 12.86 8.68
C LEU A 170 -3.48 13.66 7.99
N PRO A 171 -3.31 13.51 6.66
CA PRO A 171 -2.59 14.49 5.85
C PRO A 171 -3.05 15.92 6.13
N VAL A 172 -2.10 16.86 6.20
CA VAL A 172 -2.34 18.23 6.69
C VAL A 172 -3.40 18.99 5.90
N ASN A 173 -3.55 18.72 4.60
CA ASN A 173 -4.55 19.40 3.78
C ASN A 173 -5.98 18.87 3.99
N LEU A 174 -6.15 17.75 4.71
CA LEU A 174 -7.46 17.21 5.05
C LEU A 174 -8.00 17.79 6.38
N TRP A 175 -7.17 18.41 7.19
CA TRP A 175 -7.53 18.91 8.52
C TRP A 175 -8.71 19.89 8.48
N ASP A 176 -8.71 20.82 7.53
CA ASP A 176 -9.78 21.80 7.35
C ASP A 176 -11.12 21.13 6.99
N ASN A 177 -11.07 20.09 6.14
CA ASN A 177 -12.27 19.34 5.74
C ASN A 177 -12.91 18.61 6.92
N TYR A 178 -12.08 18.07 7.82
CA TYR A 178 -12.52 17.36 9.02
C TYR A 178 -12.68 18.26 10.25
N LYS A 179 -12.38 19.56 10.11
CA LYS A 179 -12.42 20.57 11.19
C LYS A 179 -11.62 20.11 12.43
N ILE A 180 -10.42 19.61 12.19
CA ILE A 180 -9.56 19.00 13.21
C ILE A 180 -8.12 19.49 13.09
N GLU A 181 -7.44 19.68 14.20
CA GLU A 181 -6.01 19.92 14.25
C GLU A 181 -5.30 18.70 14.88
N GLN A 182 -4.42 18.03 14.13
CA GLN A 182 -3.73 16.80 14.58
C GLN A 182 -2.21 16.97 14.65
N THR A 183 -1.74 17.99 15.37
CA THR A 183 -0.31 18.21 15.64
C THR A 183 0.31 17.13 16.57
N LYS A 184 -0.52 16.25 17.12
CA LYS A 184 -0.15 15.08 17.95
C LYS A 184 -1.10 13.91 17.66
N GLU A 185 -0.71 12.70 18.08
CA GLU A 185 -1.61 11.54 18.07
C GLU A 185 -2.75 11.78 19.06
N LEU A 186 -3.98 11.91 18.55
CA LEU A 186 -5.16 12.12 19.38
C LEU A 186 -5.79 10.76 19.77
N PRO A 187 -6.23 10.58 21.03
CA PRO A 187 -6.72 9.29 21.52
C PRO A 187 -7.89 8.69 20.73
N GLU A 188 -8.74 9.52 20.12
CA GLU A 188 -9.90 9.12 19.32
C GLU A 188 -9.51 8.39 18.01
N TYR A 189 -8.31 8.66 17.51
CA TYR A 189 -7.78 8.15 16.24
C TYR A 189 -6.56 7.23 16.42
N ASP A 190 -6.09 7.07 17.65
CA ASP A 190 -4.98 6.18 17.98
C ASP A 190 -5.50 4.75 18.24
N TYR A 191 -5.44 3.91 17.21
CA TYR A 191 -5.83 2.50 17.25
C TYR A 191 -4.60 1.57 17.22
N CYS A 192 -4.65 0.34 17.73
CA CYS A 192 -5.75 -0.34 18.40
C CYS A 192 -5.37 -0.70 19.84
N TYR A 193 -6.21 -0.35 20.81
CA TYR A 193 -6.07 -0.63 22.23
C TYR A 193 -7.07 -1.68 22.74
N CYS A 194 -7.57 -2.55 21.85
CA CYS A 194 -8.42 -3.66 22.29
C CYS A 194 -7.63 -4.65 23.17
N GLU A 195 -8.36 -5.44 23.95
CA GLU A 195 -7.77 -6.41 24.90
C GLU A 195 -6.76 -7.35 24.23
N VAL A 196 -7.06 -7.85 23.02
CA VAL A 196 -6.14 -8.72 22.27
C VAL A 196 -4.79 -8.02 22.00
N CYS A 197 -4.81 -6.77 21.57
CA CYS A 197 -3.58 -6.01 21.33
C CYS A 197 -2.80 -5.78 22.62
N ARG A 198 -3.49 -5.40 23.69
CA ARG A 198 -2.88 -5.11 24.99
C ARG A 198 -2.24 -6.35 25.60
N THR A 199 -2.96 -7.47 25.62
CA THR A 199 -2.48 -8.76 26.14
C THR A 199 -1.25 -9.22 25.34
N LYS A 200 -1.33 -9.25 24.00
CA LYS A 200 -0.19 -9.65 23.15
C LYS A 200 1.03 -8.74 23.31
N PHE A 201 0.82 -7.44 23.47
CA PHE A 201 1.91 -6.51 23.73
C PHE A 201 2.55 -6.74 25.10
N LYS A 202 1.73 -6.93 26.14
CA LYS A 202 2.20 -7.26 27.49
C LYS A 202 2.97 -8.58 27.53
N GLU A 203 2.49 -9.61 26.83
CA GLU A 203 3.21 -10.87 26.69
C GLU A 203 4.57 -10.68 26.01
N TRP A 204 4.66 -9.82 25.01
CA TRP A 204 5.90 -9.55 24.29
C TRP A 204 6.90 -8.67 25.04
N ARG A 205 6.42 -7.67 25.81
CA ARG A 205 7.27 -6.64 26.44
C ARG A 205 7.27 -6.62 27.96
N GLY A 206 6.41 -7.39 28.61
CA GLY A 206 6.29 -7.48 30.06
C GLY A 206 5.42 -6.39 30.71
N GLU A 207 4.94 -5.40 29.96
CA GLU A 207 4.14 -4.29 30.49
C GLU A 207 2.90 -4.03 29.62
N ASP A 208 1.76 -3.77 30.26
CA ASP A 208 0.54 -3.35 29.56
C ASP A 208 0.72 -1.94 29.01
N ILE A 209 0.36 -1.72 27.75
CA ILE A 209 0.44 -0.40 27.10
C ILE A 209 -0.35 0.68 27.87
N GLN A 210 -1.36 0.32 28.64
CA GLN A 210 -2.09 1.28 29.49
C GLN A 210 -1.27 1.87 30.63
N ASN A 211 -0.20 1.19 31.06
CA ASN A 211 0.68 1.68 32.12
C ASN A 211 1.79 2.60 31.57
N ILE A 212 1.95 2.66 30.25
CA ILE A 212 2.93 3.53 29.59
C ILE A 212 2.35 4.95 29.48
N LYS A 213 3.02 5.93 30.11
CA LYS A 213 2.57 7.33 30.17
C LYS A 213 2.41 7.99 28.79
N TYR A 214 3.34 7.70 27.86
CA TYR A 214 3.39 8.28 26.51
C TYR A 214 3.47 7.17 25.45
N PRO A 215 2.38 6.43 25.19
CA PRO A 215 2.38 5.32 24.24
C PRO A 215 2.67 5.77 22.80
N GLU A 216 2.36 7.02 22.43
CA GLU A 216 2.73 7.62 21.15
C GLU A 216 4.26 7.68 20.94
N ALA A 217 5.02 7.81 22.03
CA ALA A 217 6.49 7.82 22.04
C ALA A 217 7.10 6.42 22.23
N SER A 218 6.29 5.40 22.51
CA SER A 218 6.76 4.02 22.69
C SER A 218 7.13 3.40 21.34
N LEU A 219 8.43 3.29 21.08
CA LEU A 219 8.96 2.63 19.87
C LEU A 219 8.52 1.17 19.79
N SER A 220 8.47 0.47 20.93
CA SER A 220 7.95 -0.90 21.01
C SER A 220 6.48 -0.97 20.61
N TRP A 221 5.65 -0.02 21.04
CA TRP A 221 4.23 0.00 20.68
C TRP A 221 4.01 0.30 19.19
N ARG A 222 4.81 1.20 18.62
CA ARG A 222 4.81 1.44 17.17
C ARG A 222 5.21 0.19 16.40
N LEU A 223 6.32 -0.45 16.80
CA LEU A 223 6.80 -1.69 16.17
C LEU A 223 5.77 -2.82 16.25
N PHE A 224 5.11 -3.00 17.41
CA PHE A 224 4.03 -3.98 17.56
C PHE A 224 2.93 -3.78 16.49
N ARG A 225 2.51 -2.53 16.26
CA ARG A 225 1.48 -2.21 15.26
C ARG A 225 1.98 -2.39 13.83
N TYR A 226 3.23 -2.05 13.54
CA TYR A 226 3.84 -2.30 12.22
C TYR A 226 3.86 -3.79 11.91
N LEU A 227 4.25 -4.62 12.89
CA LEU A 227 4.29 -6.07 12.76
C LEU A 227 2.89 -6.66 12.61
N ALA A 228 1.88 -6.13 13.29
CA ALA A 228 0.49 -6.59 13.12
C ALA A 228 0.00 -6.45 11.68
N VAL A 229 0.19 -5.28 11.04
CA VAL A 229 -0.18 -5.08 9.62
C VAL A 229 0.70 -5.94 8.70
N THR A 230 2.01 -5.99 8.97
CA THR A 230 2.97 -6.78 8.18
C THR A 230 2.61 -8.26 8.17
N ASN A 231 2.18 -8.80 9.31
CA ASN A 231 1.74 -10.19 9.41
C ASN A 231 0.49 -10.43 8.56
N ILE A 232 -0.52 -9.56 8.60
CA ILE A 232 -1.68 -9.68 7.71
C ILE A 232 -1.22 -9.73 6.25
N VAL A 233 -0.45 -8.73 5.79
CA VAL A 233 -0.02 -8.65 4.39
C VAL A 233 0.78 -9.88 3.96
N ASN A 234 1.73 -10.33 4.79
CA ASN A 234 2.60 -11.45 4.44
C ASN A 234 1.87 -12.79 4.43
N ASN A 235 0.83 -12.96 5.25
CA ASN A 235 -0.03 -14.14 5.18
C ASN A 235 -0.89 -14.12 3.91
N LEU A 236 -1.49 -12.98 3.55
CA LEU A 236 -2.23 -12.84 2.28
C LEU A 236 -1.32 -13.04 1.06
N ALA A 237 -0.06 -12.63 1.14
CA ALA A 237 0.95 -12.92 0.12
C ALA A 237 1.26 -14.41 0.01
N GLY A 238 1.22 -15.15 1.12
CA GLY A 238 1.28 -16.62 1.13
C GLY A 238 0.15 -17.23 0.32
N VAL A 239 -1.09 -16.80 0.56
CA VAL A 239 -2.26 -17.24 -0.24
C VAL A 239 -2.08 -16.91 -1.72
N ALA A 240 -1.65 -15.69 -2.06
CA ALA A 240 -1.42 -15.32 -3.45
C ALA A 240 -0.35 -16.18 -4.14
N LYS A 241 0.72 -16.53 -3.41
CA LYS A 241 1.78 -17.43 -3.88
C LYS A 241 1.27 -18.85 -4.13
N GLU A 242 0.42 -19.39 -3.27
CA GLU A 242 -0.23 -20.70 -3.47
C GLU A 242 -1.02 -20.76 -4.78
N HIS A 243 -1.73 -19.67 -5.09
CA HIS A 243 -2.48 -19.51 -6.34
C HIS A 243 -1.61 -19.12 -7.54
N LYS A 244 -0.31 -18.86 -7.34
CA LYS A 244 0.63 -18.33 -8.36
C LYS A 244 0.14 -17.03 -9.00
N LYS A 245 -0.51 -16.17 -8.22
CA LYS A 245 -1.08 -14.88 -8.66
C LYS A 245 -0.38 -13.71 -7.99
N ALA A 246 -0.45 -12.55 -8.65
CA ALA A 246 0.19 -11.34 -8.16
C ALA A 246 -0.56 -10.76 -6.95
N ILE A 247 0.20 -10.13 -6.05
CA ILE A 247 -0.34 -9.38 -4.92
C ILE A 247 0.33 -8.01 -4.86
N THR A 248 -0.48 -6.96 -4.86
CA THR A 248 -0.04 -5.56 -4.81
C THR A 248 -0.81 -4.80 -3.74
N ALA A 249 -0.35 -3.60 -3.36
CA ALA A 249 -1.04 -2.80 -2.35
C ALA A 249 -0.95 -1.30 -2.62
N ALA A 250 -2.02 -0.58 -2.28
CA ALA A 250 -2.00 0.87 -2.12
C ALA A 250 -1.46 1.21 -0.73
N VAL A 251 -0.45 2.07 -0.70
CA VAL A 251 0.29 2.42 0.52
C VAL A 251 0.46 3.91 0.64
N PHE A 252 0.77 4.40 1.84
CA PHE A 252 1.04 5.82 2.03
C PHE A 252 2.36 6.26 1.37
N PRO A 253 2.47 7.55 0.97
CA PRO A 253 3.42 8.03 -0.03
C PRO A 253 4.88 7.62 0.15
N THR A 254 5.40 7.67 1.38
CA THR A 254 6.78 7.30 1.70
C THR A 254 6.85 6.34 2.89
N PRO A 255 7.94 5.55 3.04
CA PRO A 255 8.13 4.69 4.19
C PRO A 255 8.06 5.43 5.53
N GLU A 256 8.62 6.64 5.62
CA GLU A 256 8.52 7.49 6.81
C GLU A 256 7.05 7.84 7.11
N VAL A 257 6.36 8.44 6.14
CA VAL A 257 4.98 8.92 6.32
C VAL A 257 4.06 7.75 6.67
N ALA A 258 4.16 6.65 5.94
CA ALA A 258 3.33 5.47 6.10
C ALA A 258 3.45 4.84 7.50
N ARG A 259 4.67 4.73 8.04
CA ARG A 259 4.90 4.25 9.42
C ARG A 259 4.36 5.23 10.46
N ARG A 260 4.59 6.53 10.23
CA ARG A 260 4.25 7.59 11.18
C ARG A 260 2.76 7.85 11.30
N ILE A 261 1.99 7.78 10.21
CA ILE A 261 0.59 8.22 10.26
C ILE A 261 -0.43 7.08 10.13
N VAL A 262 -0.06 5.94 9.52
CA VAL A 262 -1.01 4.81 9.33
C VAL A 262 -0.48 3.43 9.75
N ARG A 263 0.73 3.37 10.32
CA ARG A 263 1.38 2.13 10.78
C ARG A 263 1.65 1.10 9.68
N GLN A 264 1.81 1.55 8.44
CA GLN A 264 2.26 0.69 7.34
C GLN A 264 3.79 0.67 7.27
N ASP A 265 4.39 -0.52 7.31
CA ASP A 265 5.82 -0.72 7.07
C ASP A 265 6.04 -1.52 5.78
N TRP A 266 5.56 -0.95 4.68
CA TRP A 266 5.42 -1.64 3.40
C TRP A 266 6.72 -2.08 2.75
N THR A 267 7.86 -1.59 3.23
CA THR A 267 9.20 -2.01 2.80
C THR A 267 9.56 -3.42 3.24
N ASN A 268 8.85 -3.95 4.25
CA ASN A 268 9.07 -5.28 4.83
C ASN A 268 8.01 -6.31 4.39
N TRP A 269 7.17 -5.98 3.42
CA TRP A 269 6.13 -6.88 2.93
C TRP A 269 6.64 -7.79 1.79
N ASN A 270 5.93 -8.89 1.56
CA ASN A 270 6.23 -9.89 0.53
C ASN A 270 5.31 -9.69 -0.70
N LEU A 271 5.34 -8.50 -1.27
CA LEU A 271 4.48 -8.11 -2.40
C LEU A 271 5.17 -8.29 -3.75
N THR A 272 4.37 -8.28 -4.81
CA THR A 272 4.83 -8.21 -6.21
C THR A 272 4.94 -6.79 -6.75
N GLY A 273 4.45 -5.81 -5.99
CA GLY A 273 4.58 -4.38 -6.28
C GLY A 273 3.75 -3.53 -5.32
N VAL A 274 4.02 -2.23 -5.28
CA VAL A 274 3.27 -1.26 -4.46
C VAL A 274 2.88 -0.04 -5.26
N CYS A 275 1.75 0.56 -4.89
CA CYS A 275 1.23 1.80 -5.44
C CYS A 275 1.17 2.86 -4.32
N PRO A 276 2.27 3.54 -3.97
CA PRO A 276 2.24 4.62 -2.99
C PRO A 276 1.33 5.75 -3.48
N MET A 277 0.42 6.20 -2.63
CA MET A 277 -0.52 7.29 -2.86
C MET A 277 0.19 8.64 -2.70
N ILE A 278 0.98 9.04 -3.69
CA ILE A 278 1.80 10.26 -3.70
C ILE A 278 0.93 11.47 -4.07
N TYR A 279 -0.07 11.70 -3.23
CA TYR A 279 -1.08 12.75 -3.42
C TYR A 279 -0.52 14.06 -2.87
N HIS A 280 0.38 14.69 -3.62
CA HIS A 280 1.11 15.90 -3.21
C HIS A 280 0.19 16.99 -2.61
N GLY A 281 -1.01 17.20 -3.18
CA GLY A 281 -1.99 18.16 -2.68
C GLY A 281 -2.49 17.84 -1.26
N PHE A 282 -2.53 16.57 -0.85
CA PHE A 282 -2.92 16.17 0.51
C PHE A 282 -1.88 16.61 1.56
N TYR A 283 -0.64 16.84 1.13
CA TYR A 283 0.48 17.22 1.98
C TYR A 283 0.88 18.70 1.83
N LYS A 284 0.14 19.49 1.04
CA LYS A 284 0.47 20.89 0.68
C LYS A 284 1.84 21.00 -0.01
N GLU A 285 2.25 19.93 -0.70
CA GLU A 285 3.47 19.87 -1.49
C GLU A 285 3.18 20.22 -2.95
N ASP A 286 4.21 20.64 -3.68
CA ASP A 286 4.11 20.79 -5.13
C ASP A 286 4.48 19.51 -5.89
N VAL A 287 4.25 19.52 -7.19
CA VAL A 287 4.49 18.40 -8.12
C VAL A 287 5.92 17.82 -8.04
N ARG A 288 6.95 18.58 -7.65
CA ARG A 288 8.34 18.08 -7.53
C ARG A 288 8.49 17.05 -6.42
N TRP A 289 7.72 17.18 -5.35
CA TRP A 289 7.74 16.25 -4.21
C TRP A 289 7.42 14.81 -4.62
N ILE A 290 6.71 14.62 -5.74
CA ILE A 290 6.48 13.29 -6.31
C ILE A 290 7.81 12.56 -6.55
N GLY A 291 8.83 13.26 -7.05
CA GLY A 291 10.17 12.69 -7.26
C GLY A 291 10.88 12.32 -5.96
N ASP A 292 10.75 13.15 -4.93
CA ASP A 292 11.35 12.90 -3.61
C ASP A 292 10.73 11.68 -2.94
N ALA A 293 9.39 11.57 -2.97
CA ALA A 293 8.65 10.44 -2.43
C ALA A 293 9.01 9.11 -3.14
N VAL A 294 9.14 9.14 -4.47
CA VAL A 294 9.61 7.97 -5.23
C VAL A 294 11.04 7.60 -4.86
N THR A 295 11.94 8.59 -4.76
CA THR A 295 13.34 8.36 -4.40
C THR A 295 13.47 7.67 -3.04
N GLU A 296 12.74 8.17 -2.03
CA GLU A 296 12.71 7.54 -0.69
C GLU A 296 12.18 6.12 -0.79
N GLY A 297 11.04 5.91 -1.47
CA GLY A 297 10.43 4.60 -1.59
C GLY A 297 11.32 3.58 -2.29
N VAL A 298 11.92 3.94 -3.43
CA VAL A 298 12.84 3.07 -4.19
C VAL A 298 14.08 2.75 -3.35
N HIS A 299 14.64 3.73 -2.64
CA HIS A 299 15.78 3.53 -1.75
C HIS A 299 15.51 2.46 -0.70
N PHE A 300 14.41 2.58 0.05
CA PHE A 300 14.08 1.60 1.09
C PHE A 300 13.64 0.24 0.54
N LEU A 301 13.04 0.18 -0.65
CA LEU A 301 12.70 -1.09 -1.28
C LEU A 301 13.93 -1.88 -1.72
N ALA A 302 15.05 -1.20 -2.01
CA ALA A 302 16.31 -1.83 -2.38
C ALA A 302 16.16 -2.93 -3.46
N GLY A 303 15.28 -2.70 -4.43
CA GLY A 303 15.02 -3.62 -5.54
C GLY A 303 14.14 -4.84 -5.22
N ARG A 304 13.55 -4.95 -4.02
CA ARG A 304 12.70 -6.10 -3.61
C ARG A 304 11.50 -6.33 -4.55
N PHE A 305 10.82 -5.26 -4.94
CA PHE A 305 9.71 -5.27 -5.90
C PHE A 305 9.50 -3.86 -6.47
N PRO A 306 8.80 -3.73 -7.63
CA PRO A 306 8.56 -2.43 -8.25
C PRO A 306 7.62 -1.52 -7.46
N LEU A 307 7.90 -0.21 -7.52
CA LEU A 307 7.03 0.87 -7.07
C LEU A 307 6.35 1.52 -8.29
N TYR A 308 5.03 1.67 -8.24
CA TYR A 308 4.22 2.37 -9.24
C TYR A 308 3.66 3.66 -8.63
N ALA A 309 4.13 4.83 -9.06
CA ALA A 309 3.79 6.08 -8.38
C ALA A 309 2.30 6.40 -8.53
N GLY A 310 1.59 6.45 -7.40
CA GLY A 310 0.17 6.76 -7.33
C GLY A 310 -0.10 8.24 -7.41
N LEU A 311 -0.78 8.68 -8.47
CA LEU A 311 -1.10 10.08 -8.71
C LEU A 311 -2.61 10.31 -8.62
N TYR A 312 -3.02 11.19 -7.71
CA TYR A 312 -4.40 11.63 -7.58
C TYR A 312 -4.70 12.72 -8.60
N LEU A 313 -5.39 12.35 -9.67
CA LEU A 313 -5.64 13.20 -10.83
C LEU A 313 -6.30 14.55 -10.49
N PRO A 314 -7.25 14.64 -9.54
CA PRO A 314 -7.88 15.92 -9.19
C PRO A 314 -6.94 16.97 -8.59
N ASP A 315 -5.77 16.61 -8.09
CA ASP A 315 -4.82 17.59 -7.52
C ASP A 315 -4.02 18.35 -8.60
N PHE A 316 -4.03 17.87 -9.85
CA PHE A 316 -3.29 18.50 -10.95
C PHE A 316 -4.13 19.58 -11.64
N LYS A 317 -3.53 20.75 -11.84
CA LYS A 317 -4.21 21.95 -12.36
C LYS A 317 -4.18 22.04 -13.88
N SER A 318 -3.33 21.26 -14.53
CA SER A 318 -3.21 21.20 -15.99
C SER A 318 -2.57 19.90 -16.46
N SER A 319 -2.77 19.55 -17.74
CA SER A 319 -2.11 18.40 -18.37
C SER A 319 -0.58 18.50 -18.36
N ALA A 320 -0.03 19.72 -18.42
CA ALA A 320 1.42 19.95 -18.34
C ALA A 320 1.98 19.65 -16.94
N GLU A 321 1.26 20.05 -15.90
CA GLU A 321 1.62 19.72 -14.51
C GLU A 321 1.52 18.21 -14.25
N LEU A 322 0.46 17.57 -14.76
CA LEU A 322 0.28 16.12 -14.70
C LEU A 322 1.42 15.37 -15.40
N GLN A 323 1.76 15.77 -16.62
CA GLN A 323 2.90 15.19 -17.34
C GLN A 323 4.18 15.36 -16.53
N SER A 324 4.45 16.56 -16.00
CA SER A 324 5.64 16.83 -15.18
C SER A 324 5.71 15.93 -13.94
N GLY A 325 4.57 15.71 -13.26
CA GLY A 325 4.49 14.80 -12.11
C GLY A 325 4.80 13.34 -12.48
N MET A 326 4.31 12.88 -13.62
CA MET A 326 4.64 11.56 -14.14
C MET A 326 6.14 11.46 -14.50
N GLU A 327 6.71 12.49 -15.11
CA GLU A 327 8.14 12.54 -15.44
C GLU A 327 9.01 12.53 -14.18
N TYR A 328 8.66 13.30 -13.15
CA TYR A 328 9.34 13.26 -11.86
C TYR A 328 9.30 11.86 -11.25
N ALA A 329 8.16 11.18 -11.28
CA ALA A 329 8.05 9.81 -10.78
C ALA A 329 8.95 8.84 -11.55
N LEU A 330 8.86 8.82 -12.89
CA LEU A 330 9.60 7.89 -13.73
C LEU A 330 11.12 8.13 -13.65
N LYS A 331 11.55 9.40 -13.69
CA LYS A 331 12.96 9.78 -13.60
C LYS A 331 13.60 9.36 -12.28
N ASN A 332 12.83 9.31 -11.20
CA ASN A 332 13.31 8.94 -9.86
C ASN A 332 13.15 7.44 -9.53
N GLY A 333 12.81 6.61 -10.52
CA GLY A 333 12.90 5.15 -10.40
C GLY A 333 11.56 4.43 -10.23
N ALA A 334 10.42 5.12 -10.31
CA ALA A 334 9.14 4.45 -10.41
C ALA A 334 9.10 3.58 -11.67
N ARG A 335 8.56 2.37 -11.56
CA ARG A 335 8.43 1.41 -12.69
C ARG A 335 7.14 1.59 -13.50
N GLY A 336 6.39 2.63 -13.17
CA GLY A 336 5.16 3.03 -13.82
C GLY A 336 4.35 3.98 -12.94
N ILE A 337 3.15 4.30 -13.40
CA ILE A 337 2.24 5.27 -12.79
C ILE A 337 0.94 4.53 -12.47
N SER A 338 0.39 4.75 -11.28
CA SER A 338 -0.95 4.30 -10.89
C SER A 338 -1.87 5.52 -10.86
N LEU A 339 -2.85 5.56 -11.76
CA LEU A 339 -3.74 6.71 -11.93
C LEU A 339 -4.98 6.58 -11.03
N PHE A 340 -5.13 7.51 -10.09
CA PHE A 340 -6.28 7.58 -9.19
C PHE A 340 -7.21 8.71 -9.62
N GLY A 341 -8.40 8.36 -10.11
CA GLY A 341 -9.41 9.31 -10.58
C GLY A 341 -9.89 9.00 -11.99
N ASN A 342 -10.55 9.98 -12.63
CA ASN A 342 -11.09 9.81 -13.98
C ASN A 342 -9.98 9.88 -15.05
N VAL A 343 -9.81 8.82 -15.83
CA VAL A 343 -8.78 8.72 -16.87
C VAL A 343 -9.37 9.14 -18.22
N THR A 344 -9.13 10.40 -18.61
CA THR A 344 -9.58 10.97 -19.90
C THR A 344 -8.52 10.82 -20.99
N ASP A 345 -8.87 11.17 -22.24
CA ASP A 345 -7.93 11.15 -23.36
C ASP A 345 -6.74 12.11 -23.14
N GLU A 346 -6.94 13.23 -22.45
CA GLU A 346 -5.88 14.15 -22.06
C GLU A 346 -4.91 13.50 -21.06
N VAL A 347 -5.43 12.75 -20.08
CA VAL A 347 -4.63 11.99 -19.11
C VAL A 347 -3.81 10.92 -19.82
N LEU A 348 -4.42 10.17 -20.74
CA LEU A 348 -3.71 9.15 -21.53
C LEU A 348 -2.63 9.78 -22.43
N SER A 349 -2.89 10.96 -22.98
CA SER A 349 -1.92 11.70 -23.79
C SER A 349 -0.73 12.18 -22.95
N ALA A 350 -0.98 12.73 -21.76
CA ALA A 350 0.07 13.12 -20.81
C ALA A 350 0.91 11.91 -20.38
N LEU A 351 0.28 10.76 -20.11
CA LEU A 351 0.96 9.52 -19.76
C LEU A 351 1.89 9.04 -20.88
N LYS A 352 1.42 9.04 -22.13
CA LYS A 352 2.24 8.69 -23.31
C LYS A 352 3.44 9.64 -23.45
N ALA A 353 3.21 10.94 -23.30
CA ALA A 353 4.27 11.95 -23.40
C ALA A 353 5.35 11.76 -22.33
N ALA A 354 4.97 11.62 -21.06
CA ALA A 354 5.90 11.36 -19.96
C ALA A 354 6.67 10.05 -20.12
N SER A 355 5.97 9.00 -20.59
CA SER A 355 6.58 7.69 -20.83
C SER A 355 7.60 7.69 -21.96
N ALA A 356 7.41 8.54 -22.96
CA ALA A 356 8.33 8.71 -24.08
C ALA A 356 9.53 9.60 -23.74
N SER A 357 9.36 10.58 -22.83
CA SER A 357 10.42 11.50 -22.43
C SER A 357 11.46 10.84 -21.50
N ILE A 358 11.08 9.79 -20.77
CA ILE A 358 11.97 9.06 -19.85
C ILE A 358 12.25 7.64 -20.37
N LYS A 359 13.53 7.25 -20.43
CA LYS A 359 13.94 5.89 -20.81
C LYS A 359 13.65 4.89 -19.69
N ALA A 360 12.98 3.79 -20.04
CA ALA A 360 12.60 2.69 -19.15
C ALA A 360 13.75 1.75 -18.77
#